data_AF-A0A7W1R275-F1
#
_entry.id   AF-A0A7W1R275-F1
#
_cell.length_a   1.000
_cell.length_b   1.000
_cell.length_c   1.000
_cell.angle_alpha   90.00
_cell.angle_beta   90.00
_cell.angle_gamma   90.00
#
_symmetry.space_group_name_H-M   'P 1'
#
loop_
_entity.id
_entity.type
_entity.pdbx_description
1 polymer ?
#
loop_
_entity_poly.entity_id
_entity_poly.type
_entity_poly.pdbx_seq_one_letter_code
_entity_poly.pdbx_strand_id
1 'polypeptide(L)'
;MAIVVAVSLVAARVGWSELGLRWPDRVGFLSGFVAVVILAVTVLSVRALRTGVLREAGSESAALRSVGSLLPRTEPERRLFAAVALTAGIAEEVVYRGFGIAVLAALLPSLPWWWLVLIAGAAFGLAHAYQGIAGIVTTGLLGSVLAAVYLDTGSLLVPIALHVLIDLRFLAVPPDVLPGGTAPPAAAEGGSGPAPPRATGEPGPNDTQPIDFGQRP
;
A
#
# COMPACT_ATOMS: atom_id res chain seq x y z
N MET A 1 5.13 -22.69 23.39
CA MET A 1 3.92 -22.98 24.21
C MET A 1 3.35 -21.76 24.90
N ALA A 2 4.13 -20.90 25.57
CA ALA A 2 3.60 -19.74 26.31
C ALA A 2 2.81 -18.74 25.43
N ILE A 3 3.29 -18.42 24.22
CA ILE A 3 2.58 -17.53 23.27
C ILE A 3 1.24 -18.13 22.84
N VAL A 4 1.22 -19.43 22.51
CA VAL A 4 -0.02 -20.14 22.12
C VAL A 4 -1.01 -20.18 23.28
N VAL A 5 -0.55 -20.42 24.51
CA VAL A 5 -1.40 -20.39 25.71
C VAL A 5 -1.93 -18.98 25.99
N ALA A 6 -1.10 -17.94 25.86
CA ALA A 6 -1.54 -16.55 26.02
C ALA A 6 -2.55 -16.14 24.95
N VAL A 7 -2.29 -16.46 23.68
CA VAL A 7 -3.19 -16.25 22.55
C VAL A 7 -4.53 -16.96 22.79
N SER A 8 -4.51 -18.23 23.20
CA SER A 8 -5.73 -19.01 23.48
C SER A 8 -6.50 -18.52 24.70
N LEU A 9 -5.82 -18.07 25.76
CA LEU A 9 -6.46 -17.54 26.97
C LEU A 9 -7.06 -16.14 26.74
N VAL A 10 -6.43 -15.31 25.92
CA VAL A 10 -6.96 -14.01 25.50
C VAL A 10 -8.14 -14.21 24.56
N ALA A 11 -7.99 -15.04 23.52
CA ALA A 11 -9.08 -15.31 22.57
C ALA A 11 -10.32 -15.96 23.22
N ALA A 12 -10.15 -16.77 24.27
CA ALA A 12 -11.25 -17.44 24.97
C ALA A 12 -11.97 -16.56 26.01
N ARG A 13 -11.42 -15.39 26.36
CA ARG A 13 -11.94 -14.55 27.46
C ARG A 13 -12.33 -13.14 27.04
N VAL A 14 -11.86 -12.66 25.90
CA VAL A 14 -12.05 -11.27 25.49
C VAL A 14 -13.28 -11.12 24.61
N GLY A 15 -14.32 -10.48 25.15
CA GLY A 15 -15.48 -10.04 24.37
C GLY A 15 -15.13 -8.91 23.41
N TRP A 16 -15.94 -8.70 22.36
CA TRP A 16 -15.72 -7.64 21.35
C TRP A 16 -15.57 -6.24 21.96
N SER A 17 -16.29 -5.95 23.05
CA SER A 17 -16.18 -4.69 23.79
C SER A 17 -14.84 -4.49 24.49
N GLU A 18 -14.19 -5.58 24.92
CA GLU A 18 -12.90 -5.55 25.60
C GLU A 18 -11.74 -5.34 24.61
N LEU A 19 -11.92 -5.73 23.34
CA LEU A 19 -11.03 -5.33 22.25
C LEU A 19 -11.19 -3.84 21.88
N GLY A 20 -12.16 -3.14 22.47
CA GLY A 20 -12.45 -1.74 22.16
C GLY A 20 -13.37 -1.56 20.95
N LEU A 21 -14.09 -2.59 20.48
CA LEU A 21 -15.14 -2.43 19.47
C LEU A 21 -16.39 -1.78 20.10
N ARG A 22 -16.24 -0.51 20.47
CA ARG A 22 -17.23 0.30 21.18
C ARG A 22 -17.06 1.76 20.78
N TRP A 23 -18.08 2.57 20.99
CA TRP A 23 -17.97 4.02 20.82
C TRP A 23 -16.95 4.61 21.81
N PRO A 24 -16.17 5.63 21.40
CA PRO A 24 -15.25 6.30 22.31
C PRO A 24 -16.05 7.07 23.37
N ASP A 25 -15.71 6.88 24.65
CA ASP A 25 -16.36 7.61 25.74
C ASP A 25 -16.07 9.12 25.66
N ARG A 26 -14.88 9.46 25.15
CA ARG A 26 -14.43 10.82 24.84
C ARG A 26 -13.38 10.77 23.75
N VAL A 27 -13.37 11.78 22.89
CA VAL A 27 -12.25 12.03 21.97
C VAL A 27 -11.37 13.11 22.62
N GLY A 28 -10.19 12.73 23.09
CA GLY A 28 -9.22 13.67 23.66
C GLY A 28 -8.74 14.67 22.61
N PHE A 29 -8.18 15.79 23.07
CA PHE A 29 -7.60 16.80 22.17
C PHE A 29 -6.54 16.19 21.25
N LEU A 30 -5.70 15.28 21.77
CA LEU A 30 -4.68 14.59 20.98
C LEU A 30 -5.31 13.75 19.86
N SER A 31 -6.25 12.86 20.16
CA SER A 31 -6.91 12.04 19.15
C SER A 31 -7.69 12.88 18.13
N GLY A 32 -8.36 13.95 18.59
CA GLY A 32 -9.04 14.90 17.70
C GLY A 32 -8.06 15.62 16.76
N PHE A 33 -6.96 16.14 17.30
CA PHE A 33 -5.91 16.79 16.52
C PHE A 33 -5.28 15.83 15.51
N VAL A 34 -4.93 14.61 15.93
CA VAL A 34 -4.37 13.57 15.06
C VAL A 34 -5.35 13.19 13.94
N ALA A 35 -6.64 13.04 14.25
CA ALA A 35 -7.66 12.77 13.24
C ALA A 35 -7.74 13.89 12.18
N VAL A 36 -7.69 15.16 12.63
CA VAL A 36 -7.66 16.32 11.72
C VAL A 36 -6.39 16.34 10.88
N VAL A 37 -5.23 16.06 11.47
CA VAL A 37 -3.95 15.98 10.72
C VAL A 37 -3.99 14.85 9.69
N ILE A 38 -4.49 13.66 10.05
CA ILE A 38 -4.64 12.53 9.12
C ILE A 38 -5.59 12.89 7.97
N LEU A 39 -6.72 13.55 8.27
CA LEU A 39 -7.65 14.01 7.26
C LEU A 39 -7.00 15.03 6.33
N ALA A 40 -6.27 16.01 6.88
CA ALA A 40 -5.56 17.02 6.11
C ALA A 40 -4.50 16.39 5.21
N VAL A 41 -3.66 15.48 5.75
CA VAL A 41 -2.65 14.73 4.97
C VAL A 41 -3.31 13.89 3.88
N THR A 42 -4.43 13.23 4.17
CA THR A 42 -5.19 12.46 3.19
C THR A 42 -5.68 13.36 2.05
N VAL A 43 -6.34 14.48 2.37
CA VAL A 43 -6.84 15.44 1.36
C VAL A 43 -5.70 16.05 0.55
N LEU A 44 -4.60 16.46 1.19
CA LEU A 44 -3.43 17.01 0.53
C LEU A 44 -2.75 15.97 -0.38
N SER A 45 -2.66 14.71 0.04
CA SER A 45 -2.11 13.63 -0.78
C SER A 45 -2.97 13.38 -2.02
N VAL A 46 -4.30 13.37 -1.90
CA VAL A 46 -5.21 13.24 -3.04
C VAL A 46 -5.04 14.41 -4.00
N ARG A 47 -4.95 15.65 -3.49
CA ARG A 47 -4.70 16.83 -4.32
C ARG A 47 -3.38 16.72 -5.06
N ALA A 48 -2.31 16.38 -4.35
CA ALA A 48 -0.97 16.26 -4.91
C ALA A 48 -0.91 15.19 -6.02
N LEU A 49 -1.56 14.04 -5.81
CA LEU A 49 -1.69 12.97 -6.82
C LEU A 49 -2.52 13.43 -8.03
N ARG A 50 -3.67 14.08 -7.80
CA ARG A 50 -4.52 14.60 -8.89
C ARG A 50 -3.82 15.65 -9.76
N THR A 51 -2.98 16.49 -9.17
CA THR A 51 -2.26 17.55 -9.88
C THR A 51 -1.00 17.06 -10.59
N GLY A 52 -0.54 15.83 -10.33
CA GLY A 52 0.74 15.33 -10.87
C GLY A 52 1.99 15.99 -10.28
N VAL A 53 1.85 16.96 -9.36
CA VAL A 53 2.97 17.75 -8.81
C VAL A 53 4.07 16.88 -8.19
N LEU A 54 3.71 15.74 -7.57
CA LEU A 54 4.69 14.80 -7.01
C LEU A 54 5.54 14.13 -8.08
N ARG A 55 4.93 13.83 -9.23
CA ARG A 55 5.59 13.20 -10.37
C ARG A 55 6.50 14.20 -11.08
N GLU A 56 6.02 15.43 -11.30
CA GLU A 56 6.79 16.51 -11.90
C GLU A 56 8.02 16.89 -11.06
N ALA A 57 7.86 16.93 -9.74
CA ALA A 57 8.96 17.23 -8.80
C ALA A 57 9.87 16.03 -8.50
N GLY A 58 9.65 14.86 -9.11
CA GLY A 58 10.40 13.62 -8.80
C GLY A 58 10.31 13.19 -7.33
N SER A 59 9.27 13.65 -6.62
CA SER A 59 9.11 13.53 -5.16
C SER A 59 8.10 12.46 -4.75
N GLU A 60 7.75 11.54 -5.66
CA GLU A 60 6.96 10.36 -5.31
C GLU A 60 7.74 9.51 -4.29
N SER A 61 7.06 9.05 -3.23
CA SER A 61 7.71 8.17 -2.27
C SER A 61 7.95 6.79 -2.88
N ALA A 62 9.04 6.13 -2.46
CA ALA A 62 9.33 4.76 -2.90
C ALA A 62 8.20 3.79 -2.53
N ALA A 63 7.56 3.99 -1.36
CA ALA A 63 6.39 3.26 -0.93
C ALA A 63 5.22 3.43 -1.92
N LEU A 64 4.93 4.66 -2.34
CA LEU A 64 3.86 4.94 -3.31
C LEU A 64 4.12 4.27 -4.67
N ARG A 65 5.36 4.31 -5.16
CA ARG A 65 5.73 3.60 -6.40
C ARG A 65 5.57 2.08 -6.27
N SER A 66 5.94 1.51 -5.13
CA SER A 66 5.87 0.06 -4.90
C SER A 66 4.46 -0.51 -4.96
N VAL A 67 3.45 0.29 -4.61
CA VAL A 67 2.03 -0.13 -4.65
C VAL A 67 1.34 0.27 -5.94
N GLY A 68 2.01 0.96 -6.88
CA GLY A 68 1.38 1.51 -8.09
C GLY A 68 0.69 0.46 -8.97
N SER A 69 1.20 -0.77 -9.00
CA SER A 69 0.59 -1.91 -9.70
C SER A 69 -0.62 -2.51 -8.97
N LEU A 70 -0.80 -2.21 -7.68
CA LEU A 70 -1.95 -2.65 -6.87
C LEU A 70 -3.12 -1.66 -6.94
N LEU A 71 -2.90 -0.46 -7.49
CA LEU A 71 -3.90 0.59 -7.54
C LEU A 71 -4.92 0.35 -8.67
N PRO A 72 -6.22 0.55 -8.40
CA PRO A 72 -7.28 0.12 -9.30
C PRO A 72 -7.41 1.05 -10.52
N ARG A 73 -7.58 0.47 -11.70
CA ARG A 73 -7.67 1.17 -12.99
C ARG A 73 -9.06 1.14 -13.58
N THR A 74 -9.74 0.02 -13.46
CA THR A 74 -11.09 -0.18 -14.03
C THR A 74 -12.17 -0.04 -12.96
N GLU A 75 -13.42 0.22 -13.38
CA GLU A 75 -14.56 0.28 -12.45
C GLU A 75 -14.73 -0.99 -11.58
N PRO A 76 -14.62 -2.22 -12.14
CA PRO A 76 -14.62 -3.44 -11.33
C PRO A 76 -13.49 -3.48 -10.29
N GLU A 77 -12.26 -3.13 -10.69
CA GLU A 77 -11.12 -3.07 -9.77
C GLU A 77 -11.32 -2.05 -8.67
N ARG A 78 -11.93 -0.89 -8.97
CA ARG A 78 -12.21 0.15 -7.97
C ARG A 78 -13.22 -0.31 -6.92
N ARG A 79 -14.25 -1.06 -7.32
CA ARG A 79 -15.20 -1.67 -6.39
C ARG A 79 -14.54 -2.73 -5.52
N LEU A 80 -13.71 -3.59 -6.11
CA LEU A 80 -12.94 -4.58 -5.37
C LEU A 80 -11.97 -3.91 -4.39
N PHE A 81 -11.26 -2.87 -4.84
CA PHE A 81 -10.36 -2.10 -4.01
C PHE A 81 -11.08 -1.44 -2.83
N ALA A 82 -12.29 -0.91 -3.03
CA ALA A 82 -13.10 -0.37 -1.93
C ALA A 82 -13.42 -1.46 -0.89
N ALA A 83 -13.81 -2.66 -1.34
CA ALA A 83 -14.08 -3.79 -0.46
C ALA A 83 -12.82 -4.26 0.29
N VAL A 84 -11.67 -4.30 -0.39
CA VAL A 84 -10.38 -4.63 0.23
C VAL A 84 -9.96 -3.56 1.24
N ALA A 85 -10.02 -2.27 0.89
CA ALA A 85 -9.70 -1.17 1.80
C ALA A 85 -10.56 -1.20 3.07
N LEU A 86 -11.86 -1.49 2.92
CA LEU A 86 -12.76 -1.63 4.07
C LEU A 86 -12.41 -2.85 4.92
N THR A 87 -12.26 -4.03 4.31
CA THR A 87 -12.03 -5.28 5.05
C THR A 87 -10.63 -5.33 5.65
N ALA A 88 -9.60 -4.88 4.94
CA ALA A 88 -8.24 -4.75 5.43
C ALA A 88 -8.16 -3.73 6.56
N GLY A 89 -8.71 -2.52 6.39
CA GLY A 89 -8.73 -1.51 7.46
C GLY A 89 -9.41 -2.00 8.75
N ILE A 90 -10.46 -2.81 8.65
CA ILE A 90 -11.08 -3.45 9.83
C ILE A 90 -10.18 -4.55 10.40
N ALA A 91 -9.77 -5.51 9.56
CA ALA A 91 -9.05 -6.69 10.00
C ALA A 91 -7.69 -6.34 10.62
N GLU A 92 -6.96 -5.41 10.00
CA GLU A 92 -5.65 -4.99 10.48
C GLU A 92 -5.75 -4.23 11.82
N GLU A 93 -6.74 -3.36 12.01
CA GLU A 93 -6.92 -2.72 13.31
C GLU A 93 -7.33 -3.72 14.40
N VAL A 94 -8.20 -4.69 14.09
CA VAL A 94 -8.54 -5.76 15.03
C VAL A 94 -7.32 -6.59 15.40
N VAL A 95 -6.49 -6.99 14.42
CA VAL A 95 -5.30 -7.82 14.65
C VAL A 95 -4.21 -7.06 15.39
N TYR A 96 -3.83 -5.87 14.94
CA TYR A 96 -2.67 -5.17 15.50
C TYR A 96 -3.01 -4.36 16.76
N ARG A 97 -4.21 -3.75 16.85
CA ARG A 97 -4.57 -2.86 17.96
C ARG A 97 -5.44 -3.56 18.97
N GLY A 98 -6.52 -4.21 18.53
CA GLY A 98 -7.38 -4.97 19.43
C GLY A 98 -6.59 -6.11 20.07
N PHE A 99 -6.20 -7.08 19.25
CA PHE A 99 -5.55 -8.29 19.72
C PHE A 99 -4.08 -8.09 20.07
N GLY A 100 -3.30 -7.48 19.18
CA GLY A 100 -1.85 -7.32 19.35
C GLY A 100 -1.48 -6.57 20.63
N ILE A 101 -2.11 -5.42 20.88
CA ILE A 101 -1.86 -4.65 22.11
C ILE A 101 -2.39 -5.38 23.35
N ALA A 102 -3.55 -6.05 23.28
CA ALA A 102 -4.05 -6.84 24.40
C ALA A 102 -3.09 -7.97 24.79
N VAL A 103 -2.55 -8.70 23.81
CA VAL A 103 -1.54 -9.74 24.03
C VAL A 103 -0.26 -9.15 24.61
N LEU A 104 0.23 -8.03 24.08
CA LEU A 104 1.43 -7.38 24.62
C LEU A 104 1.23 -6.92 26.06
N ALA A 105 0.09 -6.31 26.39
CA ALA A 105 -0.24 -5.87 27.73
C ALA A 105 -0.39 -7.05 28.70
N ALA A 106 -0.95 -8.18 28.26
CA ALA A 106 -1.09 -9.38 29.07
C ALA A 106 0.26 -10.08 29.33
N LEU A 107 1.14 -10.13 28.33
CA LEU A 107 2.47 -10.75 28.44
C LEU A 107 3.48 -9.87 29.17
N LEU A 108 3.36 -8.55 29.03
CA LEU A 108 4.29 -7.56 29.54
C LEU A 108 3.53 -6.47 30.32
N PRO A 109 2.89 -6.80 31.47
CA PRO A 109 2.01 -5.87 32.19
C PRO A 109 2.72 -4.65 32.79
N SER A 110 4.04 -4.73 32.98
CA SER A 110 4.87 -3.64 33.48
C SER A 110 5.39 -2.71 32.37
N LEU A 111 5.09 -3.01 31.10
CA LEU A 111 5.55 -2.19 29.98
C LEU A 111 4.74 -0.90 29.94
N PRO A 112 5.38 0.28 29.90
CA PRO A 112 4.66 1.53 29.72
C PRO A 112 3.97 1.57 28.34
N TRP A 113 2.84 2.26 28.27
CA TRP A 113 1.95 2.28 27.11
C TRP A 113 2.65 2.63 25.79
N TRP A 114 3.68 3.48 25.82
CA TRP A 114 4.40 3.91 24.62
C TRP A 114 5.21 2.77 24.00
N TRP A 115 5.67 1.78 24.78
CA TRP A 115 6.30 0.58 24.21
C TRP A 115 5.28 -0.27 23.45
N LEU A 116 4.03 -0.36 23.91
CA LEU A 116 2.96 -1.05 23.19
C LEU A 116 2.73 -0.41 21.82
N VAL A 117 2.74 0.92 21.77
CA VAL A 117 2.63 1.71 20.53
C VAL A 117 3.79 1.45 19.57
N LEU A 118 5.03 1.43 20.08
CA LEU A 118 6.22 1.20 19.26
C LEU A 118 6.27 -0.24 18.72
N ILE A 119 5.97 -1.24 19.56
CA ILE A 119 5.99 -2.64 19.15
C ILE A 119 4.86 -2.93 18.15
N ALA A 120 3.64 -2.46 18.41
CA ALA A 120 2.52 -2.61 17.49
C ALA A 120 2.80 -1.92 16.14
N GLY A 121 3.35 -0.70 16.17
CA GLY A 121 3.75 0.01 14.95
C GLY A 121 4.86 -0.70 14.18
N ALA A 122 5.89 -1.20 14.87
CA ALA A 122 6.96 -1.97 14.22
C ALA A 122 6.41 -3.25 13.57
N ALA A 123 5.55 -3.99 14.26
CA ALA A 123 4.89 -5.18 13.71
C ALA A 123 4.05 -4.83 12.46
N PHE A 124 3.28 -3.75 12.52
CA PHE A 124 2.49 -3.26 11.40
C PHE A 124 3.36 -2.83 10.20
N GLY A 125 4.46 -2.12 10.47
CA GLY A 125 5.43 -1.74 9.44
C GLY A 125 6.07 -2.94 8.77
N LEU A 126 6.48 -3.94 9.55
CA LEU A 126 7.06 -5.19 9.02
C LEU A 126 6.07 -5.99 8.17
N ALA A 127 4.77 -5.96 8.48
CA ALA A 127 3.75 -6.56 7.64
C ALA A 127 3.68 -5.94 6.23
N HIS A 128 4.20 -4.73 6.08
CA HIS A 128 4.29 -3.99 4.83
C HIS A 128 5.68 -4.09 4.17
N ALA A 129 6.49 -5.09 4.52
CA ALA A 129 7.83 -5.27 3.98
C ALA A 129 7.89 -5.35 2.44
N TYR A 130 6.80 -5.78 1.79
CA TYR A 130 6.68 -5.80 0.33
C TYR A 130 6.75 -4.40 -0.32
N GLN A 131 6.52 -3.33 0.45
CA GLN A 131 6.66 -1.94 0.02
C GLN A 131 8.10 -1.40 0.15
N GLY A 132 9.05 -2.25 0.55
CA GLY A 132 10.43 -1.88 0.84
C GLY A 132 10.58 -1.08 2.15
N ILE A 133 11.82 -0.63 2.44
CA ILE A 133 12.15 0.07 3.69
C ILE A 133 11.30 1.33 3.90
N ALA A 134 11.09 2.11 2.82
CA ALA A 134 10.25 3.30 2.89
C ALA A 134 8.82 2.94 3.30
N GLY A 135 8.27 1.84 2.78
CA GLY A 135 6.97 1.33 3.19
C GLY A 135 6.95 0.94 4.65
N ILE A 136 7.88 0.09 5.10
CA ILE A 136 8.01 -0.35 6.50
C ILE A 136 8.01 0.85 7.46
N VAL A 137 8.83 1.86 7.18
CA VAL A 137 8.93 3.05 8.03
C VAL A 137 7.64 3.85 7.99
N THR A 138 7.09 4.12 6.81
CA THR A 138 5.91 4.98 6.67
C THR A 138 4.67 4.33 7.29
N THR A 139 4.42 3.06 7.00
CA THR A 139 3.29 2.33 7.57
C THR A 139 3.51 2.03 9.04
N GLY A 140 4.74 1.77 9.49
CA GLY A 140 5.04 1.61 10.91
C GLY A 140 4.78 2.86 11.73
N LEU A 141 5.15 4.05 11.22
CA LEU A 141 4.85 5.34 11.86
C LEU A 141 3.35 5.61 11.89
N LEU A 142 2.65 5.46 10.77
CA LEU A 142 1.18 5.53 10.74
C LEU A 142 0.59 4.53 11.73
N GLY A 143 1.19 3.34 11.79
CA GLY A 143 0.77 2.25 12.60
C GLY A 143 0.80 2.57 14.10
N SER A 144 1.90 3.18 14.54
CA SER A 144 2.06 3.73 15.88
C SER A 144 1.09 4.87 16.18
N VAL A 145 0.85 5.78 15.23
CA VAL A 145 -0.14 6.86 15.41
C VAL A 145 -1.54 6.29 15.66
N LEU A 146 -1.99 5.33 14.87
CA LEU A 146 -3.28 4.67 15.06
C LEU A 146 -3.34 3.89 16.39
N ALA A 147 -2.24 3.26 16.81
CA ALA A 147 -2.16 2.62 18.12
C ALA A 147 -2.27 3.62 19.28
N ALA A 148 -1.66 4.80 19.17
CA ALA A 148 -1.80 5.86 20.16
C ALA A 148 -3.24 6.39 20.24
N VAL A 149 -3.90 6.59 19.09
CA VAL A 149 -5.32 6.97 19.03
C VAL A 149 -6.22 5.91 19.68
N TYR A 150 -5.95 4.62 19.42
CA TYR A 150 -6.66 3.52 20.06
C TYR A 150 -6.53 3.57 21.59
N LEU A 151 -5.30 3.73 22.11
CA LEU A 151 -5.07 3.78 23.56
C LEU A 151 -5.65 5.04 24.23
N ASP A 152 -5.67 6.19 23.55
CA ASP A 152 -6.25 7.43 24.07
C ASP A 152 -7.80 7.38 24.09
N THR A 153 -8.41 6.80 23.06
CA THR A 153 -9.88 6.74 22.93
C THR A 153 -10.51 5.49 23.56
N GLY A 154 -9.74 4.42 23.73
CA GLY A 154 -10.24 3.10 24.11
C GLY A 154 -11.22 2.49 23.10
N SER A 155 -11.22 2.98 21.86
CA SER A 155 -12.14 2.62 20.79
C SER A 155 -11.38 2.22 19.53
N LEU A 156 -11.67 1.03 18.99
CA LEU A 156 -11.21 0.60 17.68
C LEU A 156 -11.95 1.28 16.53
N LEU A 157 -13.16 1.80 16.77
CA LEU A 157 -13.95 2.42 15.70
C LEU A 157 -13.23 3.65 15.12
N VAL A 158 -12.50 4.40 15.97
CA VAL A 158 -11.74 5.58 15.56
C VAL A 158 -10.57 5.22 14.61
N PRO A 159 -9.60 4.37 14.99
CA PRO A 159 -8.52 3.98 14.10
C PRO A 159 -9.04 3.20 12.87
N ILE A 160 -10.09 2.38 12.97
CA ILE A 160 -10.71 1.73 11.81
C ILE A 160 -11.19 2.76 10.80
N ALA A 161 -11.94 3.77 11.25
CA ALA A 161 -12.46 4.81 10.36
C ALA A 161 -11.32 5.59 9.70
N LEU A 162 -10.26 5.93 10.46
CA LEU A 162 -9.09 6.63 9.93
C LEU A 162 -8.31 5.78 8.92
N HIS A 163 -8.10 4.50 9.20
CA HIS A 163 -7.38 3.58 8.32
C HIS A 163 -8.14 3.36 7.01
N VAL A 164 -9.44 3.02 7.10
CA VAL A 164 -10.30 2.86 5.92
C VAL A 164 -10.33 4.14 5.07
N LEU A 165 -10.42 5.31 5.71
CA LEU A 165 -10.37 6.60 5.00
C LEU A 165 -9.04 6.80 4.26
N ILE A 166 -7.93 6.49 4.93
CA ILE A 166 -6.60 6.55 4.32
C ILE A 166 -6.59 5.65 3.10
N ASP A 167 -6.98 4.39 3.18
CA ASP A 167 -6.89 3.46 2.05
C ASP A 167 -7.80 3.83 0.88
N LEU A 168 -9.04 4.24 1.18
CA LEU A 168 -10.00 4.68 0.16
C LEU A 168 -9.56 5.95 -0.59
N ARG A 169 -8.56 6.70 -0.10
CA ARG A 169 -8.08 7.93 -0.73
C ARG A 169 -7.67 7.74 -2.19
N PHE A 170 -7.16 6.57 -2.56
CA PHE A 170 -6.75 6.28 -3.93
C PHE A 170 -7.93 6.23 -4.91
N LEU A 171 -9.14 5.91 -4.43
CA LEU A 171 -10.35 5.99 -5.25
C LEU A 171 -10.75 7.43 -5.56
N ALA A 172 -10.30 8.40 -4.76
CA ALA A 172 -10.48 9.80 -5.09
C ALA A 172 -9.52 10.27 -6.20
N VAL A 173 -8.58 9.45 -6.68
CA VAL A 173 -7.63 9.85 -7.74
C VAL A 173 -8.03 9.21 -9.08
N PRO A 174 -8.03 9.96 -10.20
CA PRO A 174 -8.28 9.40 -11.53
C PRO A 174 -7.28 8.29 -11.90
N PRO A 175 -7.71 7.19 -12.54
CA PRO A 175 -6.84 6.05 -12.87
C PRO A 175 -5.60 6.36 -13.71
N ASP A 176 -5.68 7.37 -14.58
CA ASP A 176 -4.65 7.78 -15.53
C ASP A 176 -3.49 8.54 -14.86
N VAL A 177 -3.73 9.16 -13.70
CA VAL A 177 -2.70 9.87 -12.93
C VAL A 177 -2.08 9.01 -11.82
N LEU A 178 -2.59 7.80 -11.59
CA LEU A 178 -2.07 6.91 -10.56
C LEU A 178 -0.68 6.35 -10.93
N PRO A 179 0.25 6.25 -9.96
CA PRO A 179 1.60 5.71 -10.18
C PRO A 179 1.58 4.30 -10.79
N GLY A 180 2.57 3.97 -11.62
CA GLY A 180 2.75 2.63 -12.17
C GLY A 180 1.94 2.32 -13.45
N GLY A 181 1.32 3.32 -14.08
CA GLY A 181 0.80 3.18 -15.45
C GLY A 181 1.95 3.21 -16.46
N THR A 182 1.99 2.27 -17.39
CA THR A 182 2.62 2.55 -18.69
C THR A 182 1.95 3.80 -19.24
N ALA A 183 2.71 4.80 -19.65
CA ALA A 183 2.16 5.85 -20.51
C ALA A 183 1.33 5.16 -21.61
N PRO A 184 0.19 5.74 -22.04
CA PRO A 184 -0.40 5.31 -23.31
C PRO A 184 0.75 5.24 -24.31
N PRO A 185 0.89 4.16 -25.11
CA PRO A 185 1.88 4.18 -26.18
C PRO A 185 1.66 5.50 -26.89
N ALA A 186 2.68 6.36 -26.91
CA ALA A 186 2.62 7.60 -27.67
C ALA A 186 2.09 7.16 -29.02
N ALA A 187 0.86 7.59 -29.35
CA ALA A 187 0.24 7.23 -30.61
C ALA A 187 1.32 7.54 -31.62
N ALA A 188 1.84 6.50 -32.27
CA ALA A 188 3.01 6.62 -33.11
C ALA A 188 2.66 7.72 -34.09
N GLU A 189 3.22 8.91 -33.85
CA GLU A 189 3.06 10.01 -34.76
C GLU A 189 3.51 9.45 -36.09
N GLY A 190 2.65 9.63 -37.10
CA GLY A 190 2.91 9.19 -38.47
C GLY A 190 4.17 9.85 -39.00
N GLY A 191 5.31 9.31 -38.59
CA GLY A 191 6.62 9.61 -39.10
C GLY A 191 6.85 8.66 -40.25
N SER A 192 6.66 9.20 -41.45
CA SER A 192 7.16 8.66 -42.71
C SER A 192 8.54 8.03 -42.54
N GLY A 193 8.58 6.70 -42.42
CA GLY A 193 9.83 5.95 -42.53
C GLY A 193 10.42 6.16 -43.92
N PRO A 194 11.75 6.24 -44.06
CA PRO A 194 12.39 6.39 -45.35
C PRO A 194 12.00 5.22 -46.26
N ALA A 195 11.63 5.54 -47.50
CA ALA A 195 11.27 4.55 -48.51
C ALA A 195 12.39 3.50 -48.66
N PRO A 196 12.05 2.20 -48.81
CA PRO A 196 13.05 1.17 -48.98
C PRO A 196 13.89 1.43 -50.25
N PRO A 197 15.20 1.14 -50.24
CA PRO A 197 16.05 1.32 -51.40
C PRO A 197 15.56 0.44 -52.56
N ARG A 198 15.45 1.02 -53.76
CA ARG A 198 15.13 0.29 -54.99
C ARG A 198 16.19 -0.79 -55.22
N ALA A 199 15.75 -2.03 -55.33
CA ALA A 199 16.59 -3.14 -55.74
C ALA A 199 17.10 -2.91 -57.17
N THR A 200 18.38 -2.58 -57.30
CA THR A 200 19.10 -2.67 -58.57
C THR A 200 19.85 -3.99 -58.58
N GLY A 201 19.48 -4.88 -59.49
CA GLY A 201 20.27 -6.07 -59.81
C GLY A 201 19.42 -7.32 -59.99
N GLU A 202 18.94 -7.56 -61.21
CA GLU A 202 18.63 -8.92 -61.65
C GLU A 202 19.95 -9.70 -61.81
N PRO A 203 20.09 -10.92 -61.27
CA PRO A 203 21.19 -11.80 -61.63
C PRO A 203 20.89 -12.48 -62.97
N GLY A 204 21.81 -12.34 -63.93
CA GLY A 204 21.79 -13.05 -65.20
C GLY A 204 21.96 -14.58 -65.04
N PRO A 205 21.57 -15.36 -66.06
CA PRO A 205 21.57 -16.81 -65.96
C PRO A 205 23.01 -17.34 -66.09
N ASN A 206 23.29 -18.40 -65.32
CA ASN A 206 24.47 -19.27 -65.39
C ASN A 206 25.58 -18.98 -64.37
N ASP A 207 25.50 -19.65 -63.21
CA ASP A 207 26.67 -20.07 -62.43
C ASP A 207 26.26 -21.28 -61.56
N THR A 208 26.09 -22.43 -62.20
CA THR A 208 26.11 -23.73 -61.51
C THR A 208 27.55 -24.16 -61.31
N GLN A 209 28.01 -24.16 -60.06
CA GLN A 209 29.20 -24.90 -59.63
C GLN A 209 28.79 -25.88 -58.50
N PRO A 210 29.27 -27.14 -58.50
CA PRO A 210 28.87 -28.14 -57.52
C PRO A 210 29.51 -27.89 -56.14
N ILE A 211 28.77 -28.23 -55.09
CA ILE A 211 29.20 -28.12 -53.68
C ILE A 211 30.22 -29.22 -53.36
N ASP A 212 31.40 -28.83 -52.89
CA ASP A 212 32.43 -29.72 -52.33
C ASP A 212 32.19 -29.95 -50.82
N PHE A 213 32.07 -31.21 -50.41
CA PHE A 213 31.87 -31.66 -49.03
C PHE A 213 33.18 -32.21 -48.43
N GLY A 214 34.23 -31.37 -48.41
CA GLY A 214 35.55 -31.74 -47.91
C GLY A 214 35.99 -30.94 -46.68
N GLN A 215 35.99 -31.62 -45.54
CA GLN A 215 36.78 -31.35 -44.31
C GLN A 215 36.18 -30.41 -43.26
N ARG A 216 35.72 -31.05 -42.17
CA ARG A 216 35.57 -30.48 -40.83
C ARG A 216 36.91 -30.59 -40.08
N PRO A 217 37.26 -29.63 -39.21
CA PRO A 217 38.05 -29.94 -38.02
C PRO A 217 37.19 -30.63 -36.94
#